data_AF-A0A4R3Q1F8-F1
#
_entry.id   AF-A0A4R3Q1F8-F1
#
_cell.length_a   1.000
_cell.length_b   1.000
_cell.length_c   1.000
_cell.angle_alpha   90.00
_cell.angle_beta   90.00
_cell.angle_gamma   90.00
#
_symmetry.space_group_name_H-M   'P 1'
#
loop_
_entity.id
_entity.type
_entity.pdbx_description
1 polymer ?
#
loop_
_entity_poly.entity_id
_entity_poly.type
_entity_poly.pdbx_seq_one_letter_code
_entity_poly.pdbx_strand_id
1 'polypeptide(L)'
;MPTLRIYDLKEQVLAAHLQDLLRLLSPQALRAHWAVSTVKSSIPGHEWFEATGEGGEKLETLAQDNARLSGSDLAVLAENTQQVIWGEFVGSLPAEPSKNWVIIRAADSTFYEIETNDEIILNKVRSAYKDIRVGEAPIASWPLSHPHE
;
A
#
# COMPACT_ATOMS: atom_id res chain seq x y z
N MET A 1 -3.54 -14.42 0.80
CA MET A 1 -4.95 -14.03 0.56
C MET A 1 -5.08 -13.74 -0.94
N PRO A 2 -6.28 -13.56 -1.54
CA PRO A 2 -6.38 -13.09 -2.92
C PRO A 2 -5.64 -11.75 -3.14
N THR A 3 -5.05 -11.60 -4.32
CA THR A 3 -4.23 -10.43 -4.68
C THR A 3 -4.76 -9.77 -5.95
N LEU A 4 -4.87 -8.44 -5.91
CA LEU A 4 -5.15 -7.57 -7.06
C LEU A 4 -4.00 -6.59 -7.24
N ARG A 5 -3.60 -6.33 -8.48
CA ARG A 5 -2.65 -5.27 -8.83
C ARG A 5 -3.31 -4.23 -9.72
N ILE A 6 -3.15 -2.96 -9.36
CA ILE A 6 -3.73 -1.80 -10.05
C ILE A 6 -2.64 -1.12 -10.87
N TYR A 7 -2.76 -1.14 -12.20
CA TYR A 7 -1.81 -0.55 -13.15
C TYR A 7 -2.36 0.69 -13.87
N ASP A 8 -3.53 1.21 -13.48
CA ASP A 8 -4.14 2.37 -14.12
C ASP A 8 -3.15 3.55 -14.23
N LEU A 9 -2.97 4.07 -15.44
CA LEU A 9 -2.13 5.24 -15.69
C LEU A 9 -2.98 6.46 -16.05
N LYS A 10 -2.55 7.63 -15.58
CA LYS A 10 -3.00 8.95 -16.00
C LYS A 10 -1.78 9.73 -16.47
N GLU A 11 -1.78 10.14 -17.73
CA GLU A 11 -0.64 10.87 -18.33
C GLU A 11 0.71 10.16 -18.15
N GLN A 12 0.72 8.82 -18.29
CA GLN A 12 1.89 7.93 -18.11
C GLN A 12 2.39 7.75 -16.66
N VAL A 13 1.69 8.29 -15.67
CA VAL A 13 1.99 8.08 -14.24
C VAL A 13 0.87 7.25 -13.60
N LEU A 14 1.19 6.47 -12.57
CA LEU A 14 0.21 5.69 -11.81
C LEU A 14 -0.93 6.60 -11.32
N ALA A 15 -2.16 6.28 -11.70
CA ALA A 15 -3.34 7.08 -11.40
C ALA A 15 -3.85 6.87 -9.97
N ALA A 16 -3.59 5.71 -9.39
CA ALA A 16 -3.97 5.38 -8.03
C ALA A 16 -2.97 6.00 -7.04
N HIS A 17 -3.48 6.71 -6.03
CA HIS A 17 -2.71 7.17 -4.89
C HIS A 17 -3.16 6.47 -3.61
N LEU A 18 -2.31 6.46 -2.57
CA LEU A 18 -2.64 5.89 -1.27
C LEU A 18 -3.95 6.45 -0.71
N GLN A 19 -4.17 7.77 -0.82
CA GLN A 19 -5.42 8.40 -0.37
C GLN A 19 -6.67 7.85 -1.08
N ASP A 20 -6.57 7.54 -2.37
CA ASP A 20 -7.69 7.05 -3.17
C ASP A 20 -8.08 5.64 -2.73
N LEU A 21 -7.07 4.81 -2.41
CA LEU A 21 -7.27 3.49 -1.83
C LEU A 21 -7.90 3.57 -0.44
N LEU A 22 -7.38 4.40 0.47
CA LEU A 22 -7.95 4.54 1.81
C LEU A 22 -9.41 5.05 1.78
N ARG A 23 -9.72 5.98 0.86
CA ARG A 23 -11.09 6.44 0.62
C ARG A 23 -12.00 5.33 0.10
N LEU A 24 -11.52 4.52 -0.85
CA LEU A 24 -12.27 3.38 -1.39
C LEU A 24 -12.60 2.32 -0.31
N LEU A 25 -11.65 2.11 0.61
CA LEU A 25 -11.73 1.14 1.71
C LEU A 25 -12.45 1.69 2.95
N SER A 26 -12.91 2.94 2.92
CA SER A 26 -13.68 3.53 4.01
C SER A 26 -15.10 2.94 4.09
N PRO A 27 -15.72 2.89 5.29
CA PRO A 27 -15.24 3.43 6.56
C PRO A 27 -14.23 2.53 7.33
N GLN A 28 -14.01 1.29 6.89
CA GLN A 28 -13.17 0.33 7.61
C GLN A 28 -11.71 0.80 7.69
N ALA A 29 -11.17 1.40 6.63
CA ALA A 29 -9.81 1.93 6.63
C ALA A 29 -9.55 2.95 7.75
N LEU A 30 -10.52 3.82 8.05
CA LEU A 30 -10.41 4.82 9.12
C LEU A 30 -10.50 4.21 10.52
N ARG A 31 -11.17 3.06 10.65
CA ARG A 31 -11.31 2.34 11.93
C ARG A 31 -10.18 1.34 12.18
N ALA A 32 -9.42 0.99 11.16
CA ALA A 32 -8.32 0.06 11.26
C ALA A 32 -7.11 0.68 11.96
N HIS A 33 -6.25 -0.20 12.48
CA HIS A 33 -4.88 0.15 12.82
C HIS A 33 -3.98 -0.25 11.65
N TRP A 34 -2.99 0.56 11.36
CA TRP A 34 -2.10 0.36 10.23
C TRP A 34 -0.67 0.23 10.70
N ALA A 35 -0.01 -0.87 10.37
CA ALA A 35 1.44 -0.92 10.40
C ALA A 35 1.98 -0.37 9.07
N VAL A 36 2.91 0.57 9.15
CA VAL A 36 3.62 1.13 7.99
C VAL A 36 5.05 0.61 8.05
N SER A 37 5.52 -0.01 6.98
CA SER A 37 6.84 -0.63 6.93
C SER A 37 7.46 -0.54 5.54
N THR A 38 8.77 -0.71 5.50
CA THR A 38 9.52 -0.92 4.25
C THR A 38 9.01 -2.16 3.52
N VAL A 39 9.18 -2.18 2.19
CA VAL A 39 8.99 -3.41 1.42
C VAL A 39 10.16 -4.36 1.66
N LYS A 40 9.85 -5.65 1.75
CA LYS A 40 10.86 -6.68 1.99
C LYS A 40 11.64 -6.99 0.72
N SER A 41 12.94 -7.19 0.86
CA SER A 41 13.84 -7.63 -0.21
C SER A 41 14.35 -9.04 0.03
N SER A 42 14.71 -9.73 -1.06
CA SER A 42 15.43 -11.00 -0.96
C SER A 42 16.87 -10.82 -0.45
N ILE A 43 17.38 -9.59 -0.43
CA ILE A 43 18.70 -9.25 0.11
C ILE A 43 18.51 -8.61 1.50
N PRO A 44 19.04 -9.21 2.58
CA PRO A 44 18.96 -8.63 3.92
C PRO A 44 19.58 -7.23 3.96
N GLY A 45 18.90 -6.29 4.64
CA GLY A 45 19.36 -4.89 4.77
C GLY A 45 19.05 -3.98 3.58
N HIS A 46 18.41 -4.51 2.54
CA HIS A 46 17.98 -3.74 1.37
C HIS A 46 16.46 -3.59 1.37
N GLU A 47 15.88 -2.94 2.37
CA GLU A 47 14.45 -2.70 2.45
C GLU A 47 14.17 -1.23 2.14
N TRP A 48 13.15 -0.95 1.33
CA TRP A 48 12.85 0.42 0.90
C TRP A 48 11.48 0.88 1.36
N PHE A 49 11.42 2.13 1.78
CA PHE A 49 10.21 2.92 1.74
C PHE A 49 10.60 4.21 1.05
N GLU A 50 9.83 4.61 0.04
CA GLU A 50 10.10 5.84 -0.70
C GLU A 50 8.76 6.46 -1.08
N ALA A 51 8.55 7.70 -0.65
CA ALA A 51 7.35 8.46 -0.96
C ALA A 51 7.66 9.95 -1.09
N THR A 52 6.93 10.64 -1.95
CA THR A 52 7.12 12.07 -2.23
C THR A 52 6.05 12.93 -1.56
N GLY A 53 6.40 14.20 -1.33
CA GLY A 53 5.56 15.16 -0.60
C GLY A 53 5.73 15.07 0.92
N GLU A 54 5.25 16.09 1.65
CA GLU A 54 5.46 16.21 3.10
C GLU A 54 4.89 15.00 3.89
N GLY A 55 3.75 14.47 3.45
CA GLY A 55 3.19 13.25 4.03
C GLY A 55 4.06 12.03 3.75
N GLY A 56 4.67 11.95 2.56
CA GLY A 56 5.57 10.89 2.15
C GLY A 56 6.83 10.82 3.00
N GLU A 57 7.51 11.95 3.22
CA GLU A 57 8.71 12.05 4.07
C GLU A 57 8.45 11.58 5.52
N LYS A 58 7.26 11.92 6.05
CA LYS A 58 6.83 11.45 7.37
C LYS A 58 6.56 9.95 7.38
N LEU A 59 5.88 9.43 6.35
CA LEU A 59 5.63 7.99 6.23
C LEU A 59 6.93 7.20 6.12
N GLU A 60 7.92 7.71 5.41
CA GLU A 60 9.25 7.09 5.29
C GLU A 60 9.96 6.99 6.64
N THR A 61 9.93 8.08 7.42
CA THR A 61 10.47 8.08 8.79
C THR A 61 9.75 7.04 9.67
N LEU A 62 8.41 6.96 9.58
CA LEU A 62 7.60 6.02 10.34
C LEU A 62 7.84 4.56 9.92
N ALA A 63 8.10 4.31 8.64
CA ALA A 63 8.35 2.99 8.10
C ALA A 63 9.66 2.36 8.63
N GLN A 64 10.68 3.18 8.90
CA GLN A 64 11.96 2.71 9.47
C GLN A 64 11.77 2.03 10.83
N ASP A 65 10.82 2.53 11.64
CA ASP A 65 10.51 1.99 12.96
C ASP A 65 9.35 0.98 12.96
N ASN A 66 8.83 0.60 11.78
CA ASN A 66 7.63 -0.21 11.63
C ASN A 66 6.43 0.35 12.43
N ALA A 67 6.25 1.67 12.38
CA ALA A 67 5.31 2.37 13.24
C ALA A 67 3.86 1.91 13.00
N ARG A 68 3.06 2.00 14.07
CA ARG A 68 1.62 1.77 14.02
C ARG A 68 0.85 3.07 14.12
N LEU A 69 -0.07 3.27 13.19
CA LEU A 69 -0.91 4.46 13.06
C LEU A 69 -2.39 4.11 13.20
N SER A 70 -3.18 5.10 13.63
CA SER A 70 -4.62 5.02 13.43
C SER A 70 -4.97 5.22 11.95
N GLY A 71 -6.11 4.71 11.52
CA GLY A 71 -6.61 4.93 10.16
C GLY A 71 -6.79 6.41 9.81
N SER A 72 -7.19 7.23 10.78
CA SER A 72 -7.31 8.69 10.60
C SER A 72 -5.95 9.36 10.38
N ASP A 73 -4.94 9.01 11.18
CA ASP A 73 -3.60 9.59 11.04
C ASP A 73 -2.97 9.19 9.70
N LEU A 74 -3.12 7.93 9.30
CA LEU A 74 -2.67 7.47 8.00
C LEU A 74 -3.39 8.20 6.86
N ALA A 75 -4.69 8.44 6.97
CA ALA A 75 -5.43 9.19 5.95
C ALA A 75 -4.93 10.64 5.81
N VAL A 76 -4.65 11.33 6.93
CA VAL A 76 -4.09 12.69 6.91
C VAL A 76 -2.69 12.72 6.27
N LEU A 77 -1.85 11.73 6.57
CA LEU A 77 -0.53 11.62 5.92
C LEU A 77 -0.69 11.36 4.42
N ALA A 78 -1.56 10.42 4.03
CA ALA A 78 -1.80 10.06 2.64
C ALA A 78 -2.35 11.23 1.80
N GLU A 79 -3.15 12.13 2.38
CA GLU A 79 -3.62 13.35 1.70
C GLU A 79 -2.49 14.34 1.39
N ASN A 80 -1.41 14.31 2.17
CA ASN A 80 -0.22 15.14 1.99
C ASN A 80 0.93 14.38 1.28
N THR A 81 0.69 13.13 0.87
CA THR A 81 1.62 12.32 0.08
C THR A 81 1.31 12.49 -1.39
N GLN A 82 2.29 12.92 -2.18
CA GLN A 82 2.13 13.05 -3.62
C GLN A 82 2.15 11.68 -4.31
N GLN A 83 3.09 10.80 -3.93
CA GLN A 83 3.17 9.45 -4.46
C GLN A 83 3.91 8.54 -3.47
N VAL A 84 3.48 7.28 -3.36
CA VAL A 84 4.30 6.22 -2.73
C VAL A 84 4.92 5.41 -3.86
N ILE A 85 6.24 5.38 -3.91
CA ILE A 85 7.04 4.64 -4.90
C ILE A 85 7.26 3.22 -4.38
N TRP A 86 7.72 3.11 -3.13
CA TRP A 86 7.90 1.86 -2.39
C TRP A 86 7.28 1.97 -1.00
N GLY A 87 6.50 0.98 -0.58
CA GLY A 87 6.00 0.91 0.80
C GLY A 87 5.00 -0.22 1.02
N GLU A 88 4.88 -0.67 2.27
CA GLU A 88 3.87 -1.65 2.71
C GLU A 88 3.01 -1.05 3.83
N PHE A 89 1.69 -1.25 3.72
CA PHE A 89 0.69 -0.82 4.69
C PHE A 89 -0.18 -2.01 5.05
N VAL A 90 -0.13 -2.44 6.32
CA VAL A 90 -0.89 -3.59 6.81
C VAL A 90 -2.00 -3.10 7.74
N GLY A 91 -3.25 -3.24 7.30
CA GLY A 91 -4.43 -2.88 8.08
C GLY A 91 -4.94 -4.06 8.90
N SER A 92 -5.23 -3.83 10.18
CA SER A 92 -5.96 -4.77 11.05
C SER A 92 -7.18 -4.08 11.69
N LEU A 93 -8.29 -4.82 11.77
CA LEU A 93 -9.53 -4.29 12.35
C LEU A 93 -9.52 -4.43 13.88
N PRO A 94 -10.12 -3.48 14.64
CA PRO A 94 -10.14 -3.55 16.11
C PRO A 94 -10.76 -4.83 16.68
N ALA A 95 -11.70 -5.45 15.95
CA ALA A 95 -12.34 -6.70 16.36
C ALA A 95 -11.42 -7.93 16.22
N GLU A 96 -10.46 -7.90 15.29
CA GLU A 96 -9.52 -8.99 15.03
C GLU A 96 -8.08 -8.43 14.85
N PRO A 97 -7.48 -7.86 15.92
CA PRO A 97 -6.24 -7.08 15.80
C PRO A 97 -5.00 -7.94 15.47
N SER A 98 -5.07 -9.25 15.68
CA SER A 98 -3.99 -10.20 15.34
C SER A 98 -4.04 -10.68 13.89
N LYS A 99 -5.07 -10.30 13.14
CA LYS A 99 -5.29 -10.75 11.77
C LYS A 99 -5.22 -9.57 10.81
N ASN A 100 -4.49 -9.77 9.71
CA ASN A 100 -4.43 -8.80 8.64
C ASN A 100 -5.80 -8.79 7.94
N TRP A 101 -6.42 -7.62 7.89
CA TRP A 101 -7.64 -7.37 7.15
C TRP A 101 -7.33 -7.06 5.69
N VAL A 102 -6.34 -6.21 5.45
CA VAL A 102 -5.86 -5.83 4.12
C VAL A 102 -4.37 -5.52 4.18
N ILE A 103 -3.64 -5.84 3.11
CA ILE A 103 -2.29 -5.37 2.88
C ILE A 103 -2.27 -4.58 1.58
N ILE A 104 -1.66 -3.39 1.60
CA ILE A 104 -1.46 -2.54 0.44
C ILE A 104 0.05 -2.38 0.24
N ARG A 105 0.54 -2.59 -0.99
CA ARG A 105 1.95 -2.37 -1.34
C ARG A 105 2.06 -1.46 -2.55
N ALA A 106 2.97 -0.49 -2.49
CA ALA A 106 3.41 0.27 -3.66
C ALA A 106 4.70 -0.34 -4.22
N ALA A 107 4.79 -0.40 -5.55
CA ALA A 107 5.86 -1.07 -6.26
C ALA A 107 6.42 -0.20 -7.38
N ASP A 108 7.61 0.37 -7.18
CA ASP A 108 8.38 1.15 -8.17
C ASP A 108 7.55 2.14 -8.99
N SER A 109 6.57 2.81 -8.36
CA SER A 109 5.58 3.64 -9.08
C SER A 109 4.80 2.94 -10.21
N THR A 110 4.91 1.63 -10.36
CA THR A 110 4.36 0.86 -11.46
C THR A 110 2.94 0.39 -11.13
N PHE A 111 2.69 -0.04 -9.90
CA PHE A 111 1.36 -0.47 -9.46
C PHE A 111 1.20 -0.40 -7.94
N TYR A 112 -0.05 -0.46 -7.51
CA TYR A 112 -0.41 -0.86 -6.15
C TYR A 112 -0.88 -2.32 -6.14
N GLU A 113 -0.37 -3.10 -5.19
CA GLU A 113 -0.88 -4.42 -4.86
C GLU A 113 -1.82 -4.34 -3.65
N ILE A 114 -2.96 -5.01 -3.72
CA ILE A 114 -3.92 -5.16 -2.63
C ILE A 114 -4.12 -6.64 -2.38
N GLU A 115 -3.84 -7.07 -1.15
CA GLU A 115 -4.04 -8.43 -0.69
C GLU A 115 -5.09 -8.45 0.43
N THR A 116 -6.19 -9.17 0.24
CA THR A 116 -7.27 -9.29 1.23
C THR A 116 -8.19 -10.48 0.95
N ASN A 117 -8.79 -11.06 2.00
CA ASN A 117 -9.85 -12.06 1.88
C ASN A 117 -11.26 -11.43 1.82
N ASP A 118 -11.38 -10.11 1.90
CA ASP A 118 -12.66 -9.41 1.88
C ASP A 118 -13.14 -9.21 0.43
N GLU A 119 -14.09 -10.05 0.01
CA GLU A 119 -14.68 -10.02 -1.34
C GLU A 119 -15.35 -8.67 -1.66
N ILE A 120 -15.82 -7.93 -0.66
CA ILE A 120 -16.41 -6.59 -0.87
C ILE A 120 -15.31 -5.63 -1.31
N ILE A 121 -14.14 -5.70 -0.70
CA ILE A 121 -12.98 -4.89 -1.11
C ILE A 121 -12.53 -5.27 -2.51
N LEU A 122 -12.39 -6.58 -2.80
CA LEU A 122 -11.96 -7.05 -4.11
C LEU A 122 -12.89 -6.53 -5.23
N ASN A 123 -14.21 -6.56 -5.00
CA ASN A 123 -15.19 -6.06 -5.96
C ASN A 123 -15.18 -4.53 -6.09
N LYS A 124 -14.99 -3.79 -4.99
CA LYS A 124 -14.82 -2.33 -5.02
C LYS A 124 -13.61 -1.92 -5.85
N VAL A 125 -12.46 -2.56 -5.64
CA VAL A 125 -11.22 -2.29 -6.38
C VAL A 125 -11.42 -2.57 -7.87
N ARG A 126 -11.98 -3.73 -8.23
CA ARG A 126 -12.30 -4.07 -9.63
C ARG A 126 -13.27 -3.11 -10.31
N SER A 127 -14.15 -2.47 -9.54
CA SER A 127 -15.12 -1.51 -10.08
C SER A 127 -14.55 -0.10 -10.20
N ALA A 128 -13.54 0.25 -9.39
CA ALA A 128 -12.94 1.58 -9.33
C ALA A 128 -11.84 1.80 -10.38
N TYR A 129 -11.12 0.75 -10.76
CA TYR A 129 -9.96 0.80 -11.65
C TYR A 129 -10.17 -0.08 -12.89
N LYS A 130 -9.46 0.24 -13.98
CA LYS A 130 -9.67 -0.37 -15.30
C LYS A 130 -8.67 -1.49 -15.60
N ASP A 131 -7.38 -1.26 -15.33
CA ASP A 131 -6.28 -2.22 -15.49
C ASP A 131 -5.98 -2.90 -14.16
N ILE A 132 -6.80 -3.92 -13.87
CA ILE A 132 -6.62 -4.82 -12.73
C ILE A 132 -6.08 -6.15 -13.20
N ARG A 133 -4.98 -6.59 -12.59
CA ARG A 133 -4.39 -7.92 -12.80
C ARG A 133 -4.60 -8.80 -11.58
N VAL A 134 -4.87 -10.08 -11.84
CA VAL A 134 -5.24 -11.10 -10.84
C VAL A 134 -4.34 -12.32 -10.98
N GLY A 135 -4.16 -13.07 -9.89
CA GLY A 135 -3.54 -14.39 -9.93
C GLY A 135 -2.01 -14.38 -9.94
N GLU A 136 -1.38 -13.22 -9.80
CA GLU A 136 0.07 -13.14 -9.56
C GLU A 136 0.39 -13.49 -8.10
N ALA A 137 1.55 -14.11 -7.89
CA ALA A 137 2.01 -14.41 -6.53
C ALA A 137 2.18 -13.08 -5.75
N PRO A 138 1.74 -13.01 -4.48
CA PRO A 138 1.98 -11.84 -3.64
C PRO A 138 3.46 -11.55 -3.58
N ILE A 139 3.79 -10.27 -3.49
CA ILE A 139 5.19 -9.87 -3.44
C ILE A 139 5.71 -10.10 -2.03
N ALA A 140 6.24 -11.29 -1.80
CA ALA A 140 6.80 -11.69 -0.52
C ALA A 140 8.19 -11.09 -0.29
N SER A 141 8.95 -10.92 -1.38
CA SER A 141 10.25 -10.26 -1.39
C SER A 141 10.58 -9.80 -2.81
N TRP A 142 11.14 -8.60 -2.94
CA TRP A 142 11.56 -8.08 -4.23
C TRP A 142 12.91 -8.70 -4.63
N PRO A 143 13.00 -9.39 -5.78
CA PRO A 143 14.28 -9.77 -6.35
C PRO A 143 14.93 -8.50 -6.91
N LEU A 144 15.98 -8.01 -6.25
CA LEU A 144 16.67 -6.82 -6.72
C LEU A 144 17.33 -7.05 -8.09
N SER A 145 16.88 -6.28 -9.06
CA SER A 145 17.78 -5.41 -9.83
C SER A 145 17.30 -4.00 -9.54
N HIS A 146 18.03 -3.23 -8.73
CA HIS A 146 17.77 -1.78 -8.66
C HIS A 146 18.09 -1.24 -10.07
N PRO A 147 17.18 -0.56 -10.80
CA PRO A 147 17.52 -0.02 -12.12
C PRO A 147 18.45 1.20 -12.05
N HIS A 148 18.83 1.66 -10.87
CA HIS A 148 19.64 2.86 -10.68
C HIS A 148 20.69 2.68 -9.59
N GLU A 149 21.69 1.85 -9.86
CA GLU A 149 23.09 2.07 -9.41
C GLU A 149 24.07 1.49 -10.43
#